data_AF-S3HJ39-F1
#
_entry.id   AF-S3HJ39-F1
#
_cell.length_a   1.000
_cell.length_b   1.000
_cell.length_c   1.000
_cell.angle_alpha   90.00
_cell.angle_beta   90.00
_cell.angle_gamma   90.00
#
_symmetry.space_group_name_H-M   'P 1'
#
loop_
_entity.id
_entity.type
_entity.pdbx_description
1 polymer ?
#
loop_
_entity_poly.entity_id
_entity_poly.type
_entity_poly.pdbx_seq_one_letter_code
_entity_poly.pdbx_strand_id
1 'polypeptide(L)'
;MAKKRLPSPEHADTLSLNALRSLVTGLLERSQQAEARLAKLEAHNIQLREENAALRLDNTRLKLENQLLRDEIARLKNLPPRPPFRASGMDKATDSMLGDKQLSKKKPRGPKLDVKRVSRQEILRINAPAGSRFKGYKSVYVRDLVLKAELVHYRRECWVTPDGKTVLAALPAGTIGGYGANLRRLCLMLHAQGQVTTARLTTLLNDIGLDISKRQIVRLLTRQLDGFVAEDAAVLHAGLVSS
;
A
#
# COMPACT_ATOMS: atom_id res chain seq x y z
N MET A 1 9.79 -38.84 -22.80
CA MET A 1 11.18 -39.34 -22.66
C MET A 1 11.63 -39.17 -21.22
N ALA A 2 12.10 -40.25 -20.59
CA ALA A 2 12.43 -40.28 -19.16
C ALA A 2 13.49 -39.22 -18.83
N LYS A 3 13.19 -38.30 -17.90
CA LYS A 3 14.15 -37.33 -17.38
C LYS A 3 15.22 -38.10 -16.61
N LYS A 4 16.36 -38.44 -17.24
CA LYS A 4 17.55 -38.90 -16.52
C LYS A 4 17.87 -37.83 -15.47
N ARG A 5 17.66 -38.16 -14.20
CA ARG A 5 18.00 -37.26 -13.09
C ARG A 5 19.52 -37.18 -13.04
N LEU A 6 20.07 -36.01 -13.31
CA LEU A 6 21.49 -35.76 -13.11
C LEU A 6 21.81 -35.91 -11.61
N PRO A 7 23.01 -36.39 -11.26
CA PRO A 7 23.51 -36.37 -9.88
C PRO A 7 23.38 -34.96 -9.27
N SER A 8 23.16 -34.84 -7.96
CA SER A 8 23.13 -33.52 -7.33
C SER A 8 24.54 -32.92 -7.33
N PRO A 9 24.72 -31.64 -7.74
CA PRO A 9 26.01 -30.96 -7.65
C PRO A 9 26.46 -30.73 -6.20
N GLU A 10 25.55 -30.78 -5.23
CA GLU A 10 25.84 -30.53 -3.80
C GLU A 10 26.75 -31.58 -3.15
N HIS A 11 26.89 -32.76 -3.78
CA HIS A 11 27.72 -33.86 -3.26
C HIS A 11 28.85 -34.23 -4.22
N ALA A 12 29.26 -33.30 -5.10
CA ALA A 12 30.23 -33.54 -6.18
C ALA A 12 31.54 -34.21 -5.70
N ASP A 13 32.02 -33.85 -4.52
CA ASP A 13 33.28 -34.35 -3.94
C ASP A 13 33.25 -35.85 -3.60
N THR A 14 32.05 -36.44 -3.46
CA THR A 14 31.84 -37.86 -3.13
C THR A 14 31.44 -38.70 -4.34
N LEU A 15 31.28 -38.08 -5.52
CA LEU A 15 30.84 -38.76 -6.73
C LEU A 15 31.99 -39.54 -7.36
N SER A 16 31.67 -40.73 -7.89
CA SER A 16 32.63 -41.47 -8.71
C SER A 16 32.97 -40.70 -9.99
N LEU A 17 34.17 -40.92 -10.56
CA LEU A 17 34.62 -40.25 -11.79
C LEU A 17 33.59 -40.34 -12.94
N ASN A 18 32.93 -41.50 -13.08
CA ASN A 18 31.89 -41.70 -14.10
C ASN A 18 30.62 -40.89 -13.80
N ALA A 19 30.24 -40.75 -12.53
CA ALA A 19 29.11 -39.92 -12.12
C ALA A 19 29.40 -38.42 -12.33
N LEU A 20 30.63 -37.97 -12.06
CA LEU A 20 31.08 -36.61 -12.36
C LEU A 20 31.06 -36.31 -13.86
N ARG A 21 31.58 -37.22 -14.70
CA ARG A 21 31.54 -37.07 -16.17
C ARG A 21 30.10 -36.94 -16.68
N SER A 22 29.20 -37.80 -16.22
CA SER A 22 27.76 -37.76 -16.56
C SER A 22 27.08 -36.47 -16.11
N LEU A 23 27.43 -35.96 -14.91
CA LEU A 23 26.92 -34.70 -14.39
C LEU A 23 27.39 -33.52 -15.26
N VAL A 24 28.69 -33.44 -15.57
CA VAL A 24 29.27 -32.36 -16.38
C VAL A 24 28.68 -32.35 -17.78
N THR A 25 28.59 -33.50 -18.46
CA THR A 25 27.98 -33.58 -19.79
C THR A 25 26.50 -33.17 -19.76
N GLY A 26 25.75 -33.61 -18.75
CA GLY A 26 24.35 -33.23 -18.61
C GLY A 26 24.12 -31.77 -18.25
N LEU A 27 25.00 -31.15 -17.47
CA LEU A 27 24.96 -29.71 -17.18
C LEU A 27 25.32 -28.89 -18.43
N LEU A 28 26.31 -29.33 -19.22
CA LEU A 28 26.66 -28.70 -20.49
C LEU A 28 25.48 -28.73 -21.47
N GLU A 29 24.82 -29.88 -21.62
CA GLU A 29 23.61 -30.02 -22.44
C GLU A 29 22.49 -29.08 -21.95
N ARG A 30 22.27 -28.98 -20.63
CA ARG A 30 21.29 -28.05 -20.06
C ARG A 30 21.65 -26.59 -20.30
N SER A 31 22.94 -26.23 -20.24
CA SER A 31 23.43 -24.88 -20.53
C SER A 31 23.17 -24.52 -22.00
N GLN A 32 23.54 -25.41 -22.92
CA GLN A 32 23.29 -25.22 -24.36
C GLN A 32 21.79 -25.10 -24.67
N GLN A 33 20.95 -25.90 -24.01
CA GLN A 33 19.49 -25.77 -24.13
C GLN A 33 18.95 -24.45 -23.55
N ALA A 34 19.55 -23.94 -22.47
CA ALA A 34 19.17 -22.67 -21.88
C ALA A 34 19.57 -21.49 -22.77
N GLU A 35 20.78 -21.50 -23.33
CA GLU A 35 21.26 -20.51 -24.29
C GLU A 35 20.39 -20.48 -25.56
N ALA A 36 20.04 -21.65 -26.10
CA ALA A 36 19.14 -21.74 -27.26
C ALA A 36 17.73 -21.19 -26.95
N ARG A 37 17.24 -21.33 -25.70
CA ARG A 37 15.97 -20.73 -25.28
C ARG A 37 16.09 -19.21 -25.11
N LEU A 38 17.20 -18.72 -24.56
CA LEU A 38 17.46 -17.28 -24.43
C LEU A 38 17.51 -16.60 -25.79
N ALA A 39 18.25 -17.17 -26.75
CA ALA A 39 18.31 -16.64 -28.11
C ALA A 39 16.93 -16.54 -28.77
N LYS A 40 16.06 -17.55 -28.57
CA LYS A 40 14.66 -17.52 -29.05
C LYS A 40 13.84 -16.42 -28.37
N LEU A 41 13.99 -16.25 -27.07
CA LEU A 41 13.28 -15.20 -26.32
C LEU A 41 13.74 -13.80 -26.71
N GLU A 42 15.03 -13.62 -26.99
CA GLU A 42 15.58 -12.35 -27.47
C GLU A 42 15.05 -12.00 -28.86
N ALA A 43 15.06 -12.95 -29.78
CA ALA A 43 14.48 -12.77 -31.11
C ALA A 43 12.99 -12.38 -31.04
N HIS A 44 12.21 -13.07 -30.20
CA HIS A 44 10.80 -12.74 -29.98
C HIS A 44 10.60 -11.36 -29.34
N ASN A 45 11.47 -10.95 -28.42
CA ASN A 45 11.40 -9.60 -27.83
C ASN A 45 11.71 -8.51 -28.84
N ILE A 46 12.66 -8.73 -29.75
CA ILE A 46 12.97 -7.78 -30.83
C ILE A 46 11.75 -7.64 -31.75
N GLN A 47 11.17 -8.76 -32.20
CA GLN A 47 9.97 -8.77 -33.01
C GLN A 47 8.81 -8.01 -32.33
N LEU A 48 8.54 -8.29 -31.05
CA LEU A 48 7.50 -7.59 -30.29
C LEU A 48 7.75 -6.08 -30.19
N ARG A 49 9.00 -5.64 -30.10
CA ARG A 49 9.34 -4.21 -30.06
C ARG A 49 9.08 -3.54 -31.40
N GLU A 50 9.41 -4.21 -32.49
CA GLU A 50 9.15 -3.73 -33.86
C GLU A 50 7.64 -3.64 -34.13
N GLU A 51 6.88 -4.67 -33.78
CA GLU A 51 5.41 -4.67 -33.88
C GLU A 51 4.78 -3.54 -33.04
N ASN A 52 5.26 -3.33 -31.80
CA ASN A 52 4.80 -2.21 -30.98
C ASN A 52 5.14 -0.85 -31.57
N ALA A 53 6.29 -0.70 -32.23
CA ALA A 53 6.67 0.53 -32.90
C ALA A 53 5.74 0.81 -34.10
N ALA A 54 5.46 -0.22 -34.92
CA ALA A 54 4.53 -0.12 -36.04
C ALA A 54 3.11 0.25 -35.57
N LEU A 55 2.59 -0.43 -34.55
CA LEU A 55 1.27 -0.14 -33.97
C LEU A 55 1.16 1.28 -33.42
N ARG A 56 2.24 1.84 -32.87
CA ARG A 56 2.26 3.24 -32.42
C ARG A 56 2.15 4.20 -33.58
N LEU A 57 2.86 3.96 -34.68
CA LEU A 57 2.77 4.77 -35.90
C LEU A 57 1.35 4.72 -36.47
N ASP A 58 0.77 3.53 -36.60
CA ASP A 58 -0.61 3.38 -37.09
C ASP A 58 -1.62 4.07 -36.17
N ASN A 59 -1.43 3.99 -34.85
CA ASN A 59 -2.29 4.68 -33.90
C ASN A 59 -2.21 6.21 -34.07
N THR A 60 -1.01 6.75 -34.32
CA THR A 60 -0.86 8.19 -34.60
C THR A 60 -1.54 8.59 -35.90
N ARG A 61 -1.40 7.78 -36.96
CA ARG A 61 -2.05 8.00 -38.24
C ARG A 61 -3.58 7.97 -38.11
N LEU A 62 -4.13 6.93 -37.49
CA LEU A 62 -5.58 6.79 -37.27
C LEU A 62 -6.13 7.94 -36.41
N LYS A 63 -5.37 8.43 -35.42
CA LYS A 63 -5.76 9.60 -34.63
C LYS A 63 -5.82 10.88 -35.45
N LEU A 64 -4.92 11.06 -36.42
CA LEU A 64 -4.94 12.20 -37.34
C LEU A 64 -6.13 12.09 -38.31
N GLU A 65 -6.34 10.92 -38.92
CA GLU A 65 -7.48 10.67 -39.80
C GLU A 65 -8.82 10.87 -39.07
N ASN A 66 -8.96 10.37 -37.84
CA ASN A 66 -10.15 10.61 -37.02
C ASN A 66 -10.38 12.09 -36.72
N GLN A 67 -9.31 12.86 -36.52
CA GLN A 67 -9.43 14.30 -36.29
C GLN A 67 -9.91 15.01 -37.55
N LEU A 68 -9.35 14.69 -38.72
CA LEU A 68 -9.78 15.24 -40.00
C LEU A 68 -11.26 14.94 -40.28
N LEU A 69 -11.70 13.70 -40.03
CA LEU A 69 -13.11 13.31 -40.19
C LEU A 69 -14.03 14.05 -39.21
N ARG A 70 -13.60 14.27 -37.97
CA ARG A 70 -14.38 15.03 -36.98
C ARG A 70 -14.50 16.50 -37.38
N ASP A 71 -13.44 17.09 -37.91
CA ASP A 71 -13.43 18.47 -38.40
C ASP A 71 -14.33 18.61 -39.64
N GLU A 72 -14.32 17.62 -40.55
CA GLU A 72 -15.22 17.58 -41.70
C GLU A 72 -16.70 17.41 -41.30
N ILE A 73 -16.98 16.56 -40.30
CA ILE A 73 -18.33 16.43 -39.72
C ILE A 73 -18.79 17.76 -39.09
N ALA A 74 -17.91 18.47 -38.37
CA ALA A 74 -18.24 19.75 -37.77
C ALA A 74 -18.57 20.81 -38.84
N ARG A 75 -17.80 20.83 -39.94
CA ARG A 75 -18.07 21.67 -41.12
C ARG A 75 -19.44 21.37 -41.73
N LEU A 76 -19.73 20.10 -42.00
CA LEU A 76 -21.01 19.67 -42.61
C LEU A 76 -22.22 19.97 -41.70
N LYS A 77 -22.02 19.95 -40.39
CA LYS A 77 -23.07 20.21 -39.39
C LYS A 77 -23.15 21.68 -38.94
N ASN A 78 -22.42 22.60 -39.58
CA ASN A 78 -22.35 24.02 -39.22
C ASN A 78 -21.99 24.27 -37.74
N LEU A 79 -21.18 23.40 -37.14
CA LEU A 79 -20.63 23.63 -35.79
C LEU A 79 -19.41 24.56 -35.88
N PRO A 80 -19.13 25.34 -34.81
CA PRO A 80 -17.92 26.15 -34.75
C PRO A 80 -16.66 25.28 -34.93
N PRO A 81 -15.66 25.76 -35.71
CA PRO A 81 -14.45 25.01 -35.98
C PRO A 81 -13.66 24.79 -34.69
N ARG A 82 -12.87 23.72 -34.67
CA ARG A 82 -12.00 23.39 -33.54
C ARG A 82 -11.09 24.58 -33.20
N PRO A 83 -11.08 25.07 -31.96
CA PRO A 83 -10.17 26.14 -31.55
C PRO A 83 -8.71 25.71 -31.74
N PRO A 84 -7.81 26.60 -32.23
CA PRO A 84 -6.41 26.26 -32.38
C PRO A 84 -5.80 25.92 -31.02
N PHE A 85 -5.18 24.74 -30.92
CA PHE A 85 -4.43 24.35 -29.74
C PHE A 85 -3.16 25.21 -29.65
N ARG A 86 -3.20 26.28 -28.85
CA ARG A 86 -1.99 26.97 -28.41
C ARG A 86 -1.39 26.18 -27.24
N ALA A 87 -0.06 26.01 -27.23
CA ALA A 87 0.63 25.55 -26.04
C ALA A 87 0.23 26.46 -24.84
N SER A 88 -0.08 25.87 -23.68
CA SER A 88 -0.65 26.64 -22.57
C SER A 88 0.31 27.75 -22.13
N GLY A 89 -0.09 29.01 -22.29
CA GLY A 89 0.67 30.19 -21.85
C GLY A 89 0.71 30.41 -20.33
N MET A 90 0.46 29.38 -19.52
CA MET A 90 0.38 29.51 -18.06
C MET A 90 1.73 29.83 -17.41
N ASP A 91 2.86 29.48 -18.03
CA ASP A 91 4.18 29.87 -17.50
C ASP A 91 4.52 31.36 -17.74
N LYS A 92 3.73 32.09 -18.56
CA LYS A 92 3.91 33.54 -18.81
C LYS A 92 3.06 34.45 -17.92
N ALA A 93 2.13 33.90 -17.13
CA ALA A 93 1.18 34.67 -16.31
C ALA A 93 1.70 35.00 -14.90
N THR A 94 3.00 34.85 -14.64
CA THR A 94 3.61 35.25 -13.36
C THR A 94 3.94 36.75 -13.29
N ASP A 95 3.74 37.48 -14.38
CA ASP A 95 3.73 38.96 -14.37
C ASP A 95 2.28 39.46 -14.41
N SER A 96 1.99 40.44 -13.55
CA SER A 96 0.66 40.93 -13.16
C SER A 96 -0.27 41.31 -14.33
N MET A 97 -1.57 40.99 -14.23
CA MET A 97 -2.61 41.95 -13.84
C MET A 97 -4.02 41.34 -13.93
N LEU A 98 -4.91 42.01 -13.20
CA LEU A 98 -6.29 41.74 -12.85
C LEU A 98 -7.27 41.69 -14.04
N GLY A 99 -8.30 40.86 -13.87
CA GLY A 99 -9.63 41.08 -14.45
C GLY A 99 -10.01 40.12 -15.59
N ASP A 100 -10.82 39.10 -15.28
CA ASP A 100 -12.18 39.07 -15.84
C ASP A 100 -13.07 38.09 -15.06
N LYS A 101 -14.34 38.48 -14.88
CA LYS A 101 -15.37 37.69 -14.18
C LYS A 101 -15.92 36.64 -15.14
N GLN A 102 -15.79 35.35 -14.81
CA GLN A 102 -16.56 34.29 -15.47
C GLN A 102 -17.35 33.43 -14.48
N LEU A 103 -18.68 33.55 -14.65
CA LEU A 103 -19.73 32.52 -14.62
C LEU A 103 -19.57 31.40 -13.57
N SER A 104 -20.53 31.39 -12.63
CA SER A 104 -20.65 30.45 -11.52
C SER A 104 -20.76 28.98 -11.97
N LYS A 105 -19.61 28.38 -12.27
CA LYS A 105 -19.44 26.92 -12.22
C LYS A 105 -19.62 26.50 -10.78
N LYS A 106 -20.45 25.47 -10.53
CA LYS A 106 -20.56 24.82 -9.21
C LYS A 106 -19.15 24.60 -8.69
N LYS A 107 -18.82 25.24 -7.56
CA LYS A 107 -17.48 25.12 -6.96
C LYS A 107 -17.19 23.63 -6.80
N PRO A 108 -16.06 23.12 -7.30
CA PRO A 108 -15.68 21.74 -7.06
C PRO A 108 -15.76 21.49 -5.55
N ARG A 109 -16.24 20.30 -5.17
CA ARG A 109 -16.30 19.90 -3.77
C ARG A 109 -14.90 20.17 -3.20
N GLY A 110 -14.84 21.00 -2.16
CA GLY A 110 -13.58 21.42 -1.57
C GLY A 110 -12.71 20.21 -1.20
N PRO A 111 -11.41 20.41 -0.99
CA PRO A 111 -10.53 19.35 -0.51
C PRO A 111 -11.20 18.61 0.67
N LYS A 112 -11.03 17.29 0.74
CA LYS A 112 -11.56 16.53 1.88
C LYS A 112 -11.07 17.19 3.18
N LEU A 113 -11.97 17.28 4.17
CA LEU A 113 -11.71 17.99 5.42
C LEU A 113 -10.57 17.35 6.24
N ASP A 114 -10.23 16.09 5.95
CA ASP A 114 -9.15 15.34 6.60
C ASP A 114 -7.75 15.86 6.24
N VAL A 115 -7.62 16.72 5.23
CA VAL A 115 -6.34 17.38 4.88
C VAL A 115 -5.75 18.16 6.07
N LYS A 116 -6.57 18.62 7.02
CA LYS A 116 -6.08 19.27 8.25
C LYS A 116 -5.53 18.29 9.30
N ARG A 117 -5.67 16.98 9.09
CA ARG A 117 -5.31 15.90 10.04
C ARG A 117 -4.12 15.07 9.55
N VAL A 118 -3.18 15.68 8.83
CA VAL A 118 -1.97 14.98 8.35
C VAL A 118 -1.15 14.49 9.54
N SER A 119 -0.99 13.17 9.67
CA SER A 119 -0.24 12.55 10.76
C SER A 119 1.28 12.68 10.59
N ARG A 120 1.76 12.66 9.34
CA ARG A 120 3.18 12.75 8.98
C ARG A 120 3.31 13.41 7.61
N GLN A 121 4.27 14.32 7.47
CA GLN A 121 4.66 14.90 6.19
C GLN A 121 6.04 14.36 5.79
N GLU A 122 6.15 13.86 4.57
CA GLU A 122 7.40 13.36 4.01
C GLU A 122 7.69 14.09 2.69
N ILE A 123 8.89 14.66 2.60
CA ILE A 123 9.35 15.35 1.39
C ILE A 123 10.13 14.34 0.55
N LEU A 124 9.54 13.92 -0.57
CA LEU A 124 10.21 13.08 -1.54
C LEU A 124 11.22 13.92 -2.33
N ARG A 125 12.50 13.58 -2.18
CA ARG A 125 13.61 14.24 -2.87
C ARG A 125 14.01 13.43 -4.11
N ILE A 126 14.39 14.14 -5.17
CA ILE A 126 14.93 13.57 -6.40
C ILE A 126 16.31 14.17 -6.64
N ASN A 127 17.24 13.37 -7.14
CA ASN A 127 18.52 13.89 -7.64
C ASN A 127 18.27 14.57 -8.99
N ALA A 128 18.01 15.88 -8.93
CA ALA A 128 17.73 16.67 -10.13
C ALA A 128 18.99 16.77 -11.03
N PRO A 129 18.86 16.64 -12.36
CA PRO A 129 19.99 16.84 -13.28
C PRO A 129 20.65 18.21 -13.13
N ALA A 130 21.94 18.32 -13.45
CA ALA A 130 22.66 19.59 -13.43
C ALA A 130 21.97 20.65 -14.31
N GLY A 131 21.94 21.90 -13.84
CA GLY A 131 21.22 23.00 -14.50
C GLY A 131 19.71 23.05 -14.20
N SER A 132 19.17 22.09 -13.44
CA SER A 132 17.77 22.13 -13.00
C SER A 132 17.55 23.23 -11.96
N ARG A 133 16.38 23.90 -12.03
CA ARG A 133 15.92 24.81 -10.97
C ARG A 133 14.77 24.18 -10.18
N PHE A 134 14.74 24.48 -8.88
CA PHE A 134 13.61 24.09 -8.05
C PHE A 134 12.36 24.92 -8.42
N LYS A 135 11.25 24.26 -8.78
CA LYS A 135 9.96 24.91 -9.12
C LYS A 135 8.98 24.99 -7.92
N GLY A 136 9.18 24.16 -6.89
CA GLY A 136 8.24 23.99 -5.78
C GLY A 136 7.80 22.54 -5.59
N TYR A 137 6.92 22.31 -4.61
CA TYR A 137 6.39 20.98 -4.30
C TYR A 137 5.04 20.74 -4.99
N LYS A 138 4.82 19.50 -5.44
CA LYS A 138 3.49 19.00 -5.82
C LYS A 138 3.00 18.07 -4.71
N SER A 139 1.93 18.47 -4.02
CA SER A 139 1.40 17.73 -2.88
C SER A 139 0.42 16.64 -3.33
N VAL A 140 0.53 15.46 -2.70
CA VAL A 140 -0.47 14.37 -2.77
C VAL A 140 -0.72 13.89 -1.35
N TYR A 141 -1.98 13.72 -0.97
CA TYR A 141 -2.38 13.17 0.32
C TYR A 141 -2.71 11.69 0.16
N VAL A 142 -1.91 10.83 0.79
CA VAL A 142 -2.13 9.38 0.84
C VAL A 142 -2.83 9.03 2.16
N ARG A 143 -3.87 8.21 2.07
CA ARG A 143 -4.63 7.70 3.21
C ARG A 143 -4.32 6.23 3.34
N ASP A 144 -3.66 5.87 4.43
CA ASP A 144 -3.13 4.53 4.62
C ASP A 144 -3.48 3.99 6.02
N LEU A 145 -3.41 2.68 6.19
CA LEU A 145 -3.68 1.98 7.44
C LEU A 145 -2.41 1.30 7.94
N VAL A 146 -1.94 1.72 9.11
CA VAL A 146 -0.79 1.08 9.79
C VAL A 146 -1.31 0.18 10.90
N LEU A 147 -1.15 -1.14 10.73
CA LEU A 147 -1.33 -2.14 11.78
C LEU A 147 0.04 -2.65 12.19
N LYS A 148 0.37 -2.54 13.49
CA LYS A 148 1.65 -2.99 14.04
C LYS A 148 1.46 -3.58 15.42
N ALA A 149 2.08 -4.72 15.67
CA ALA A 149 2.24 -5.26 17.02
C ALA A 149 3.32 -4.47 17.79
N GLU A 150 2.98 -4.01 19.00
CA GLU A 150 3.91 -3.31 19.89
C GLU A 150 4.00 -4.04 21.24
N LEU A 151 5.23 -4.42 21.62
CA LEU A 151 5.52 -5.08 22.90
C LEU A 151 6.29 -4.12 23.80
N VAL A 152 5.67 -3.70 24.90
CA VAL A 152 6.26 -2.78 25.87
C VAL A 152 6.67 -3.55 27.12
N HIS A 153 7.96 -3.50 27.48
CA HIS A 153 8.46 -4.07 28.72
C HIS A 153 8.36 -3.05 29.86
N TYR A 154 7.33 -3.17 30.69
CA TYR A 154 7.16 -2.34 31.88
C TYR A 154 8.04 -2.83 33.04
N ARG A 155 9.12 -2.09 33.33
CA ARG A 155 9.88 -2.23 34.58
C ARG A 155 9.24 -1.35 35.63
N ARG A 156 8.63 -1.98 36.63
CA ARG A 156 7.88 -1.30 37.69
C ARG A 156 8.76 -1.17 38.91
N GLU A 157 8.82 0.02 39.49
CA GLU A 157 9.50 0.22 40.76
C GLU A 157 8.81 -0.57 41.86
N CYS A 158 9.62 -1.22 42.70
CA CYS A 158 9.19 -2.01 43.83
C CYS A 158 10.02 -1.56 45.03
N TRP A 159 9.36 -0.92 45.99
CA TRP A 159 9.97 -0.36 47.20
C TRP A 159 9.50 -1.12 48.43
N VAL A 160 10.33 -1.18 49.47
CA VAL A 160 9.92 -1.63 50.79
C VAL A 160 9.86 -0.39 51.68
N THR A 161 8.70 -0.14 52.27
CA THR A 161 8.51 0.94 53.24
C THR A 161 9.27 0.65 54.54
N PRO A 162 9.58 1.66 55.37
CA PRO A 162 10.19 1.44 56.68
C PRO A 162 9.42 0.46 57.58
N ASP A 163 8.09 0.38 57.41
CA ASP A 163 7.23 -0.56 58.14
C ASP A 163 7.22 -1.99 57.54
N GLY A 164 8.10 -2.27 56.57
CA GLY A 164 8.21 -3.58 55.91
C GLY A 164 7.18 -3.88 54.82
N LYS A 165 6.28 -2.94 54.49
CA LYS A 165 5.28 -3.14 53.41
C LYS A 165 5.88 -2.86 52.03
N THR A 166 5.57 -3.70 51.06
CA THR A 166 6.00 -3.52 49.67
C THR A 166 5.05 -2.58 48.91
N VAL A 167 5.60 -1.57 48.25
CA VAL A 167 4.89 -0.64 47.36
C VAL A 167 5.39 -0.87 45.93
N LEU A 168 4.47 -1.24 45.05
CA LEU A 168 4.77 -1.55 43.64
C LEU A 168 4.06 -0.54 42.73
N ALA A 169 4.80 0.12 41.84
CA ALA A 169 4.25 1.07 40.89
C ALA A 169 3.11 0.44 40.08
N ALA A 170 1.97 1.13 39.88
CA ALA A 170 0.82 0.58 39.17
C ALA A 170 1.11 0.37 37.67
N LEU A 171 0.40 -0.56 37.04
CA LEU A 171 0.38 -0.67 35.57
C LEU A 171 -0.53 0.41 34.97
N PRO A 172 -0.32 0.80 33.71
CA PRO A 172 -1.27 1.65 33.00
C PRO A 172 -2.70 1.10 33.04
N ALA A 173 -3.66 2.00 33.11
CA ALA A 173 -5.07 1.62 33.18
C ALA A 173 -5.48 0.76 31.98
N GLY A 174 -6.26 -0.30 32.25
CA GLY A 174 -6.77 -1.21 31.23
C GLY A 174 -5.79 -2.29 30.75
N THR A 175 -4.62 -2.44 31.38
CA THR A 175 -3.74 -3.60 31.16
C THR A 175 -4.35 -4.86 31.80
N ILE A 176 -4.63 -5.90 31.00
CA ILE A 176 -5.23 -7.16 31.46
C ILE A 176 -4.44 -8.34 30.90
N GLY A 177 -3.89 -9.17 31.80
CA GLY A 177 -3.20 -10.40 31.40
C GLY A 177 -2.04 -10.20 30.43
N GLY A 178 -1.34 -9.06 30.53
CA GLY A 178 -0.24 -8.68 29.64
C GLY A 178 -0.65 -7.87 28.40
N TYR A 179 -1.94 -7.66 28.17
CA TYR A 179 -2.45 -6.96 26.99
C TYR A 179 -2.96 -5.56 27.34
N GLY A 180 -2.68 -4.59 26.47
CA GLY A 180 -3.11 -3.20 26.66
C GLY A 180 -4.58 -2.94 26.31
N ALA A 181 -5.11 -1.80 26.79
CA ALA A 181 -6.50 -1.41 26.62
C ALA A 181 -6.94 -1.32 25.14
N ASN A 182 -6.06 -0.84 24.25
CA ASN A 182 -6.37 -0.66 22.82
C ASN A 182 -6.60 -1.98 22.10
N LEU A 183 -5.80 -3.01 22.39
CA LEU A 183 -6.01 -4.35 21.82
C LEU A 183 -7.36 -4.91 22.26
N ARG A 184 -7.70 -4.76 23.54
CA ARG A 184 -8.98 -5.20 24.07
C ARG A 184 -10.17 -4.50 23.40
N ARG A 185 -10.10 -3.17 23.26
CA ARG A 185 -11.09 -2.36 22.54
C ARG A 185 -11.27 -2.84 21.09
N LEU A 186 -10.16 -3.08 20.38
CA LEU A 186 -10.19 -3.58 19.01
C LEU A 186 -10.87 -4.96 18.93
N CYS A 187 -10.51 -5.89 19.81
CA CYS A 187 -11.13 -7.21 19.87
C CYS A 187 -12.65 -7.12 20.11
N LEU A 188 -13.09 -6.29 21.06
CA LEU A 188 -14.51 -6.10 21.36
C LEU A 188 -15.25 -5.51 20.17
N MET A 189 -14.72 -4.45 19.55
CA MET A 189 -15.32 -3.83 18.37
C MET A 189 -15.43 -4.83 17.20
N LEU A 190 -14.35 -5.54 16.87
CA LEU A 190 -14.36 -6.51 15.77
C LEU A 190 -15.29 -7.70 16.04
N HIS A 191 -15.36 -8.17 17.30
CA HIS A 191 -16.22 -9.30 17.65
C HIS A 191 -17.70 -8.91 17.69
N ALA A 192 -18.04 -7.82 18.39
CA ALA A 192 -19.42 -7.41 18.62
C ALA A 192 -20.03 -6.70 17.39
N GLN A 193 -19.34 -5.73 16.81
CA GLN A 193 -19.84 -4.96 15.66
C GLN A 193 -19.41 -5.59 14.33
N GLY A 194 -18.16 -6.06 14.25
CA GLY A 194 -17.61 -6.64 13.03
C GLY A 194 -17.97 -8.12 12.79
N GLN A 195 -18.64 -8.77 13.75
CA GLN A 195 -19.00 -10.19 13.73
C GLN A 195 -17.81 -11.13 13.42
N VAL A 196 -16.59 -10.69 13.76
CA VAL A 196 -15.37 -11.48 13.52
C VAL A 196 -15.29 -12.58 14.58
N THR A 197 -15.24 -13.83 14.12
CA THR A 197 -15.15 -14.98 15.04
C THR A 197 -13.84 -14.95 15.85
N THR A 198 -13.86 -15.53 17.04
CA THR A 198 -12.67 -15.62 17.90
C THR A 198 -11.48 -16.29 17.19
N ALA A 199 -11.74 -17.30 16.35
CA ALA A 199 -10.70 -17.97 15.57
C ALA A 199 -10.06 -17.02 14.54
N ARG A 200 -10.88 -16.25 13.81
CA ARG A 200 -10.38 -15.25 12.85
C ARG A 200 -9.63 -14.11 13.54
N LEU A 201 -10.11 -13.66 14.70
CA LEU A 201 -9.36 -12.68 15.53
C LEU A 201 -8.00 -13.21 15.94
N THR A 202 -7.93 -14.48 16.35
CA THR A 202 -6.67 -15.12 16.73
C THR A 202 -5.70 -15.11 15.55
N THR A 203 -6.12 -15.59 14.37
CA THR A 203 -5.30 -15.58 13.16
C THR A 203 -4.87 -14.17 12.78
N LEU A 204 -5.81 -13.22 12.69
CA LEU A 204 -5.53 -11.84 12.32
C LEU A 204 -4.46 -11.19 13.21
N LEU A 205 -4.57 -11.37 14.53
CA LEU A 205 -3.62 -10.75 15.46
C LEU A 205 -2.24 -11.41 15.41
N ASN A 206 -2.17 -12.73 15.23
CA ASN A 206 -0.90 -13.42 15.01
C ASN A 206 -0.24 -12.99 13.70
N ASP A 207 -1.01 -12.81 12.62
CA ASP A 207 -0.50 -12.33 11.33
C ASP A 207 0.06 -10.89 11.42
N ILE A 208 -0.50 -10.05 12.30
CA ILE A 208 0.02 -8.71 12.62
C ILE A 208 1.30 -8.78 13.49
N GLY A 209 1.59 -9.93 14.10
CA GLY A 209 2.76 -10.17 14.96
C GLY A 209 2.48 -10.13 16.46
N LEU A 210 1.21 -10.20 16.89
CA LEU A 210 0.84 -10.37 18.30
C LEU A 210 0.67 -11.87 18.61
N ASP A 211 1.60 -12.44 19.37
CA ASP A 211 1.48 -13.82 19.85
C ASP A 211 0.33 -13.92 20.87
N ILE A 212 -0.77 -14.53 20.44
CA ILE A 212 -1.98 -14.66 21.25
C ILE A 212 -2.76 -15.93 20.91
N SER A 213 -3.20 -16.63 21.95
CA SER A 213 -4.05 -17.81 21.83
C SER A 213 -5.53 -17.48 21.81
N LYS A 214 -6.34 -18.38 21.24
CA LYS A 214 -7.82 -18.30 21.27
C LYS A 214 -8.38 -18.09 22.68
N ARG A 215 -7.83 -18.78 23.69
CA ARG A 215 -8.26 -18.65 25.09
C ARG A 215 -7.99 -17.24 25.64
N GLN A 216 -6.88 -16.62 25.26
CA GLN A 216 -6.58 -15.23 25.64
C GLN A 216 -7.55 -14.26 24.97
N ILE A 217 -7.91 -14.47 23.69
CA ILE A 217 -8.97 -13.67 23.03
C ILE A 217 -10.29 -13.79 23.79
N VAL A 218 -10.75 -15.01 24.11
CA VAL A 218 -11.99 -15.21 24.88
C VAL A 218 -11.93 -14.47 26.22
N ARG A 219 -10.80 -14.52 26.94
CA ARG A 219 -10.63 -13.76 28.19
C ARG A 219 -10.73 -12.26 27.99
N LEU A 220 -10.15 -11.70 26.93
CA LEU A 220 -10.25 -10.27 26.61
C LEU A 220 -11.69 -9.84 26.33
N LEU A 221 -12.48 -10.73 25.70
CA LEU A 221 -13.88 -10.49 25.35
C LEU A 221 -14.86 -10.67 26.51
N THR A 222 -14.49 -11.40 27.58
CA THR A 222 -15.44 -11.82 28.63
C THR A 222 -15.16 -11.28 30.03
N ARG A 223 -13.91 -10.92 30.36
CA ARG A 223 -13.57 -10.46 31.72
C ARG A 223 -13.65 -8.94 31.87
N GLN A 224 -14.10 -8.44 33.02
CA GLN A 224 -14.07 -7.01 33.39
C GLN A 224 -14.74 -6.11 32.34
N LEU A 225 -15.99 -6.43 31.97
CA LEU A 225 -16.76 -5.71 30.96
C LEU A 225 -17.52 -4.50 31.51
N ASP A 226 -17.61 -4.34 32.84
CA ASP A 226 -18.45 -3.33 33.50
C ASP A 226 -18.17 -1.91 33.00
N GLY A 227 -16.89 -1.57 32.78
CA GLY A 227 -16.51 -0.27 32.22
C GLY A 227 -17.02 -0.04 30.80
N PHE A 228 -17.02 -1.07 29.95
CA PHE A 228 -17.54 -0.97 28.59
C PHE A 228 -19.07 -0.89 28.55
N VAL A 229 -19.74 -1.61 29.45
CA VAL A 229 -21.20 -1.53 29.60
C VAL A 229 -21.62 -0.13 30.04
N ALA A 230 -20.88 0.46 30.98
CA ALA A 230 -21.11 1.85 31.41
C ALA A 230 -20.87 2.85 30.27
N GLU A 231 -19.81 2.67 29.48
CA GLU A 231 -19.53 3.49 28.29
C GLU A 231 -20.68 3.39 27.26
N ASP A 232 -21.15 2.19 26.94
CA ASP A 232 -22.24 1.97 25.98
C ASP A 232 -23.56 2.60 26.46
N ALA A 233 -23.89 2.43 27.74
CA ALA A 233 -25.05 3.08 28.35
C ALA A 233 -24.96 4.62 28.30
N ALA A 234 -23.77 5.18 28.53
CA ALA A 234 -23.55 6.62 28.45
C ALA A 234 -23.69 7.14 27.02
N VAL A 235 -23.19 6.40 26.02
CA VAL A 235 -23.36 6.73 24.60
C VAL A 235 -24.83 6.69 24.19
N LEU A 236 -25.57 5.66 24.60
CA LEU A 236 -27.01 5.56 24.37
C LEU A 236 -27.76 6.75 24.99
N HIS A 237 -27.48 7.07 26.25
CA HIS A 237 -28.08 8.20 26.95
C HIS A 237 -27.80 9.52 26.22
N ALA A 238 -26.55 9.77 25.84
CA ALA A 238 -26.18 10.98 25.09
C ALA A 238 -26.92 11.06 23.75
N GLY A 239 -27.03 9.94 23.02
CA GLY A 239 -27.78 9.87 21.77
C GLY A 239 -29.26 10.23 21.93
N LEU A 240 -29.91 9.67 22.96
CA LEU A 240 -31.32 9.94 23.29
C LEU A 240 -31.55 11.41 23.69
N VAL A 241 -30.60 12.04 24.38
CA VAL A 241 -30.71 13.47 24.76
C VAL A 241 -30.49 14.41 23.57
N SER A 242 -29.69 13.99 22.59
CA SER A 242 -29.37 14.79 21.39
C SER A 242 -30.35 14.62 20.22
N SER A 243 -31.34 13.74 20.36
CA SER A 243 -32.37 13.44 19.35
C SER A 243 -33.64 14.24 19.59
#